data_AF-A0A7J7SEQ8-F1
#
_entry.id   AF-A0A7J7SEQ8-F1
#
_cell.length_a   1.000
_cell.length_b   1.000
_cell.length_c   1.000
_cell.angle_alpha   90.00
_cell.angle_beta   90.00
_cell.angle_gamma   90.00
#
_symmetry.space_group_name_H-M   'P 1'
#
loop_
_entity.id
_entity.type
_entity.pdbx_description
1 polymer ?
#
loop_
_entity_poly.entity_id
_entity_poly.type
_entity_poly.pdbx_seq_one_letter_code
_entity_poly.pdbx_strand_id
1 'polypeptide(L)'
;MDEGWFFAAGGPRNLLPKPCSVLVLLNPYGGKGKGLQLFRSLVQPQLAQADISFRLMLTERRKHAQELMRTEELGSWDALVVMSGDGLMHEVVNGLMERPDWVTAIRKPLCSLPSGSGNALAASLNHYAGYEQVANEALLNNCTLMLCRRRLAPASLLSLQMGSGQRVFSVLSLAWGFIADVDIESEKFRRLGKMRFTMGTLLRLAALRVYRGQLAYLPAERGASTLPSSPELAREAQQGFVDAHLVPLEQPVPAHWTVVPEQDFVLVLVMMHSHLGSEMFVAPMDLPAAGAMHLFYVRAGASRAMMLRLFLAMEKGRHMECDCPYLVYEPVVAFRLQPKGGKGMFTVDGELMVSEAVQGQVHPNYLWMVSESSSLPEPRPRPPRQQPPPP
;
A
#
# COMPACT_ATOMS: atom_id res chain seq x y z
N MET A 1 -18.80 -31.28 -14.07
CA MET A 1 -17.71 -31.19 -13.08
C MET A 1 -16.52 -30.71 -13.86
N ASP A 2 -16.19 -29.42 -13.76
CA ASP A 2 -14.82 -28.91 -13.84
C ASP A 2 -14.82 -27.39 -13.59
N GLU A 3 -14.09 -27.08 -12.52
CA GLU A 3 -13.42 -25.85 -12.10
C GLU A 3 -14.12 -24.48 -12.19
N GLY A 4 -14.46 -23.99 -10.99
CA GLY A 4 -14.86 -22.61 -10.73
C GLY A 4 -13.77 -21.62 -11.11
N TRP A 5 -14.16 -20.63 -11.89
CA TRP A 5 -13.38 -19.47 -12.27
C TRP A 5 -13.02 -18.66 -11.03
N PHE A 6 -11.84 -18.90 -10.47
CA PHE A 6 -11.23 -18.02 -9.49
C PHE A 6 -11.01 -16.63 -10.11
N PHE A 7 -11.51 -15.58 -9.46
CA PHE A 7 -11.30 -14.17 -9.81
C PHE A 7 -9.85 -13.67 -9.60
N ALA A 8 -8.90 -14.58 -9.38
CA ALA A 8 -7.48 -14.27 -9.43
C ALA A 8 -7.13 -13.83 -10.86
N ALA A 9 -6.14 -12.94 -11.00
CA ALA A 9 -5.59 -12.60 -12.29
C ALA A 9 -5.18 -13.87 -13.08
N GLY A 10 -6.01 -14.29 -14.04
CA GLY A 10 -5.83 -15.54 -14.77
C GLY A 10 -4.80 -15.45 -15.89
N GLY A 11 -3.89 -16.44 -15.96
CA GLY A 11 -3.04 -16.77 -17.11
C GLY A 11 -1.63 -16.13 -17.16
N PRO A 12 -0.63 -16.81 -17.79
CA PRO A 12 0.81 -16.63 -17.53
C PRO A 12 1.43 -15.49 -18.35
N ARG A 13 0.92 -14.26 -18.23
CA ARG A 13 1.67 -13.10 -18.70
C ARG A 13 2.32 -12.39 -17.53
N ASN A 14 3.32 -13.06 -16.94
CA ASN A 14 4.24 -12.47 -15.97
C ASN A 14 5.23 -11.49 -16.62
N LEU A 15 5.01 -11.13 -17.89
CA LEU A 15 5.89 -10.30 -18.70
C LEU A 15 5.08 -9.36 -19.60
N LEU A 16 5.50 -8.09 -19.68
CA LEU A 16 5.11 -7.19 -20.76
C LEU A 16 5.73 -7.64 -22.10
N PRO A 17 5.10 -7.35 -23.25
CA PRO A 17 5.65 -7.72 -24.55
C PRO A 17 6.96 -6.96 -24.87
N LYS A 18 7.68 -7.45 -25.88
CA LYS A 18 8.85 -6.77 -26.46
C LYS A 18 8.69 -6.74 -27.99
N PRO A 19 8.58 -5.56 -28.64
CA PRO A 19 8.49 -4.23 -28.03
C PRO A 19 7.18 -4.04 -27.23
N CYS A 20 7.10 -3.00 -26.40
CA CYS A 20 5.84 -2.59 -25.74
C CYS A 20 5.68 -1.07 -25.74
N SER A 21 4.44 -0.62 -25.58
CA SER A 21 4.05 0.79 -25.48
C SER A 21 3.45 1.12 -24.12
N VAL A 22 3.90 2.21 -23.49
CA VAL A 22 3.43 2.61 -22.15
C VAL A 22 2.93 4.04 -22.10
N LEU A 23 1.91 4.30 -21.28
CA LEU A 23 1.50 5.66 -20.92
C LEU A 23 2.25 6.10 -19.67
N VAL A 24 3.03 7.17 -19.75
CA VAL A 24 3.77 7.73 -18.62
C VAL A 24 2.99 8.92 -18.06
N LEU A 25 2.39 8.75 -16.88
CA LEU A 25 1.82 9.85 -16.11
C LEU A 25 2.90 10.45 -15.21
N LEU A 26 3.20 11.72 -15.39
CA LEU A 26 4.27 12.40 -14.68
C LEU A 26 3.77 13.68 -14.02
N ASN A 27 4.09 13.84 -12.73
CA ASN A 27 3.93 15.12 -12.05
C ASN A 27 5.22 15.94 -12.19
N PRO A 28 5.24 17.05 -12.97
CA PRO A 28 6.46 17.82 -13.20
C PRO A 28 6.99 18.48 -11.93
N TYR A 29 6.12 18.73 -10.95
CA TYR A 29 6.47 19.30 -9.65
C TYR A 29 7.01 18.25 -8.65
N GLY A 30 6.99 16.97 -9.02
CA GLY A 30 7.69 15.90 -8.28
C GLY A 30 9.17 16.20 -8.11
N GLY A 31 9.74 15.80 -6.97
CA GLY A 31 11.20 15.71 -6.83
C GLY A 31 11.86 17.09 -6.71
N LYS A 32 11.18 18.01 -6.03
CA LYS A 32 11.54 19.44 -5.97
C LYS A 32 11.51 20.10 -7.37
N GLY A 33 10.55 19.73 -8.21
CA GLY A 33 10.38 20.28 -9.56
C GLY A 33 11.30 19.70 -10.63
N LYS A 34 11.93 18.55 -10.36
CA LYS A 34 12.89 17.89 -11.27
C LYS A 34 12.32 16.70 -12.02
N GLY A 35 11.04 16.34 -11.81
CA GLY A 35 10.44 15.13 -12.38
C GLY A 35 10.66 14.96 -13.89
N LEU A 36 10.37 16.01 -14.68
CA LEU A 36 10.55 15.98 -16.13
C LEU A 36 12.03 15.89 -16.56
N GLN A 37 12.92 16.58 -15.83
CA GLN A 37 14.36 16.51 -16.07
C GLN A 37 14.88 15.09 -15.82
N LEU A 38 14.52 14.49 -14.69
CA LEU A 38 14.89 13.12 -14.32
C LEU A 38 14.37 12.11 -15.34
N PHE A 39 13.14 12.28 -15.82
CA PHE A 39 12.59 11.42 -16.88
C PHE A 39 13.46 11.48 -18.14
N ARG A 40 13.77 12.68 -18.63
CA ARG A 40 14.57 12.86 -19.85
C ARG A 40 16.01 12.36 -19.71
N SER A 41 16.64 12.57 -18.55
CA SER A 41 18.05 12.24 -18.36
C SER A 41 18.32 10.79 -17.95
N LEU A 42 17.41 10.16 -17.19
CA LEU A 42 17.62 8.83 -16.63
C LEU A 42 16.67 7.78 -17.19
N VAL A 43 15.37 8.09 -17.33
CA VAL A 43 14.35 7.10 -17.68
C VAL A 43 14.29 6.88 -19.20
N GLN A 44 14.13 7.97 -19.96
CA GLN A 44 13.94 7.93 -21.41
C GLN A 44 15.06 7.17 -22.16
N PRO A 45 16.37 7.35 -21.86
CA PRO A 45 17.43 6.60 -22.53
C PRO A 45 17.32 5.09 -22.27
N GLN A 46 16.93 4.69 -21.05
CA GLN A 46 16.77 3.28 -20.69
C GLN A 46 15.56 2.64 -21.41
N LEU A 47 14.45 3.38 -21.51
CA LEU A 47 13.28 2.91 -22.26
C LEU A 47 13.60 2.70 -23.75
N ALA A 48 14.36 3.63 -24.35
CA ALA A 48 14.80 3.50 -25.74
C ALA A 48 15.68 2.26 -25.96
N GLN A 49 16.65 2.01 -25.08
CA GLN A 49 17.50 0.81 -25.13
C GLN A 49 16.71 -0.50 -24.92
N ALA A 50 15.60 -0.42 -24.18
CA ALA A 50 14.79 -1.57 -23.86
C ALA A 50 13.71 -1.88 -24.91
N ASP A 51 13.55 -1.09 -25.98
CA ASP A 51 12.43 -1.17 -26.94
C ASP A 51 11.06 -0.91 -26.28
N ILE A 52 10.99 0.12 -25.42
CA ILE A 52 9.75 0.59 -24.79
C ILE A 52 9.40 1.96 -25.37
N SER A 53 8.38 2.00 -26.23
CA SER A 53 7.80 3.27 -26.67
C SER A 53 6.92 3.87 -25.57
N PHE A 54 6.83 5.19 -25.51
CA PHE A 54 6.01 5.84 -24.50
C PHE A 54 5.28 7.06 -25.03
N ARG A 55 4.15 7.37 -24.40
CA ARG A 55 3.52 8.70 -24.45
C ARG A 55 3.61 9.34 -23.08
N LEU A 56 4.13 10.56 -23.03
CA LEU A 56 4.21 11.33 -21.79
C LEU A 56 2.96 12.19 -21.60
N MET A 57 2.34 12.08 -20.43
CA MET A 57 1.19 12.86 -20.01
C MET A 57 1.53 13.57 -18.70
N LEU A 58 1.53 14.90 -18.72
CA LEU A 58 1.84 15.71 -17.56
C LEU A 58 0.58 15.99 -16.75
N THR A 59 0.63 15.70 -15.46
CA THR A 59 -0.45 16.00 -14.53
C THR A 59 -0.25 17.40 -13.95
N GLU A 60 -1.34 18.12 -13.71
CA GLU A 60 -1.29 19.57 -13.46
C GLU A 60 -1.84 19.96 -12.08
N ARG A 61 -2.76 19.15 -11.55
CA ARG A 61 -3.48 19.41 -10.30
C ARG A 61 -3.82 18.09 -9.60
N ARG A 62 -4.20 18.18 -8.33
CA ARG A 62 -4.76 17.06 -7.57
C ARG A 62 -5.98 16.50 -8.30
N LYS A 63 -6.11 15.17 -8.32
CA LYS A 63 -7.14 14.39 -9.03
C LYS A 63 -7.07 14.45 -10.57
N HIS A 64 -6.09 15.13 -11.17
CA HIS A 64 -5.98 15.15 -12.63
C HIS A 64 -5.70 13.75 -13.18
N ALA A 65 -4.83 12.95 -12.54
CA ALA A 65 -4.55 11.60 -13.01
C ALA A 65 -5.77 10.69 -12.87
N GLN A 66 -6.55 10.85 -11.80
CA GLN A 66 -7.79 10.13 -11.58
C GLN A 66 -8.82 10.41 -12.70
N GLU A 67 -9.03 11.68 -13.04
CA GLU A 67 -9.92 12.10 -14.13
C GLU A 67 -9.47 11.56 -15.50
N LEU A 68 -8.15 11.58 -15.77
CA LEU A 68 -7.57 11.05 -17.00
C LEU A 68 -7.79 9.53 -17.10
N MET A 69 -7.45 8.76 -16.06
CA MET A 69 -7.59 7.30 -16.09
C MET A 69 -9.04 6.84 -16.20
N ARG A 70 -9.99 7.62 -15.69
CA ARG A 70 -11.41 7.35 -15.83
C ARG A 70 -11.89 7.35 -17.29
N THR A 71 -11.22 8.07 -18.19
CA THR A 71 -11.65 8.26 -19.58
C THR A 71 -10.67 7.73 -20.63
N GLU A 72 -9.42 7.45 -20.25
CA GLU A 72 -8.37 6.98 -21.15
C GLU A 72 -8.72 5.67 -21.86
N GLU A 73 -8.30 5.54 -23.12
CA GLU A 73 -8.39 4.31 -23.90
C GLU A 73 -7.25 3.35 -23.53
N LEU A 74 -7.48 2.52 -22.51
CA LEU A 74 -6.46 1.62 -21.95
C LEU A 74 -5.99 0.52 -22.92
N GLY A 75 -6.74 0.25 -23.99
CA GLY A 75 -6.38 -0.71 -25.03
C GLY A 75 -5.10 -0.35 -25.80
N SER A 76 -4.77 0.95 -25.85
CA SER A 76 -3.61 1.50 -26.58
C SER A 76 -2.27 1.31 -25.86
N TRP A 77 -2.28 0.81 -24.62
CA TRP A 77 -1.10 0.75 -23.75
C TRP A 77 -0.90 -0.66 -23.18
N ASP A 78 0.32 -1.15 -23.18
CA ASP A 78 0.68 -2.42 -22.52
C ASP A 78 0.76 -2.24 -20.99
N ALA A 79 1.17 -1.04 -20.52
CA ALA A 79 1.25 -0.70 -19.10
C ALA A 79 1.07 0.81 -18.86
N LEU A 80 0.71 1.16 -17.63
CA LEU A 80 0.70 2.54 -17.13
C LEU A 80 1.90 2.75 -16.20
N VAL A 81 2.74 3.72 -16.54
CA VAL A 81 3.93 4.09 -15.76
C VAL A 81 3.62 5.39 -15.02
N VAL A 82 3.67 5.36 -13.69
CA VAL A 82 3.39 6.49 -12.83
C VAL A 82 4.71 7.02 -12.27
N MET A 83 5.15 8.18 -12.75
CA MET A 83 6.37 8.83 -12.30
C MET A 83 6.07 9.99 -11.36
N SER A 84 5.95 9.70 -10.06
CA SER A 84 5.65 10.68 -9.00
C SER A 84 5.99 10.10 -7.61
N GLY A 85 5.24 10.48 -6.58
CA GLY A 85 5.16 9.73 -5.33
C GLY A 85 3.89 8.87 -5.25
N ASP A 86 3.67 8.27 -4.08
CA ASP A 86 2.60 7.29 -3.84
C ASP A 86 1.19 7.85 -4.16
N GLY A 87 0.94 9.13 -3.86
CA GLY A 87 -0.36 9.78 -4.12
C GLY A 87 -0.79 9.82 -5.60
N LEU A 88 0.14 9.83 -6.57
CA LEU A 88 -0.26 9.77 -7.98
C LEU A 88 -0.67 8.35 -8.38
N MET A 89 -0.06 7.32 -7.79
CA MET A 89 -0.49 5.93 -7.98
C MET A 89 -1.89 5.72 -7.39
N HIS A 90 -2.14 6.32 -6.22
CA HIS A 90 -3.47 6.35 -5.61
C HIS A 90 -4.53 6.94 -6.55
N GLU A 91 -4.26 8.10 -7.17
CA GLU A 91 -5.15 8.72 -8.15
C GLU A 91 -5.41 7.81 -9.35
N VAL A 92 -4.35 7.22 -9.92
CA VAL A 92 -4.46 6.31 -11.08
C VAL A 92 -5.35 5.12 -10.76
N VAL A 93 -5.11 4.45 -9.63
CA VAL A 93 -5.87 3.25 -9.24
C VAL A 93 -7.33 3.57 -8.96
N ASN A 94 -7.61 4.65 -8.24
CA ASN A 94 -9.00 5.07 -8.00
C ASN A 94 -9.69 5.49 -9.31
N GLY A 95 -8.97 6.12 -10.24
CA GLY A 95 -9.50 6.47 -11.56
C GLY A 95 -9.86 5.24 -12.39
N LEU A 96 -9.06 4.17 -12.33
CA LEU A 96 -9.37 2.89 -12.98
C LEU A 96 -10.59 2.20 -12.33
N MET A 97 -10.70 2.25 -11.00
CA MET A 97 -11.80 1.63 -10.26
C MET A 97 -13.13 2.37 -10.38
N GLU A 98 -13.13 3.64 -10.80
CA GLU A 98 -14.34 4.42 -11.07
C GLU A 98 -14.95 4.16 -12.46
N ARG A 99 -14.28 3.37 -13.31
CA ARG A 99 -14.73 3.12 -14.67
C ARG A 99 -15.86 2.09 -14.71
N PRO A 100 -16.77 2.16 -15.70
CA PRO A 100 -17.76 1.09 -15.92
C PRO A 100 -17.10 -0.29 -16.21
N ASP A 101 -15.96 -0.28 -16.89
CA ASP A 101 -15.14 -1.45 -17.24
C ASP A 101 -14.01 -1.72 -16.22
N TRP A 102 -14.19 -1.31 -14.95
CA TRP A 102 -13.15 -1.40 -13.91
C TRP A 102 -12.54 -2.81 -13.78
N VAL A 103 -13.34 -3.86 -13.97
CA VAL A 103 -12.91 -5.29 -13.88
C VAL A 103 -11.74 -5.58 -14.82
N THR A 104 -11.78 -5.00 -16.03
CA THR A 104 -10.71 -5.13 -17.02
C THR A 104 -9.67 -4.02 -16.88
N ALA A 105 -10.10 -2.81 -16.53
CA ALA A 105 -9.21 -1.65 -16.40
C ALA A 105 -8.16 -1.83 -15.30
N ILE A 106 -8.56 -2.35 -14.13
CA ILE A 106 -7.66 -2.56 -12.98
C ILE A 106 -6.58 -3.62 -13.24
N ARG A 107 -6.80 -4.49 -14.24
CA ARG A 107 -5.83 -5.51 -14.66
C ARG A 107 -4.71 -4.93 -15.53
N LYS A 108 -4.81 -3.66 -15.96
CA LYS A 108 -3.73 -3.00 -16.72
C LYS A 108 -2.47 -2.94 -15.84
N PRO A 109 -1.32 -3.49 -16.28
CA PRO A 109 -0.10 -3.44 -15.49
C PRO A 109 0.32 -2.02 -15.14
N LEU A 110 0.70 -1.82 -13.88
CA LEU A 110 1.13 -0.56 -13.31
C LEU A 110 2.63 -0.60 -12.99
N CYS A 111 3.31 0.52 -13.14
CA CYS A 111 4.71 0.68 -12.77
C CYS A 111 4.87 1.96 -11.95
N SER A 112 5.57 1.88 -10.82
CA SER A 112 5.87 3.04 -9.98
C SER A 112 7.33 3.48 -10.18
N LEU A 113 7.53 4.66 -10.77
CA LEU A 113 8.84 5.29 -10.89
C LEU A 113 8.96 6.46 -9.90
N PRO A 114 9.87 6.40 -8.92
CA PRO A 114 9.92 7.38 -7.86
C PRO A 114 10.49 8.71 -8.35
N SER A 115 9.66 9.75 -8.28
CA SER A 115 10.11 11.14 -8.36
C SER A 115 9.52 12.00 -7.25
N GLY A 116 8.74 11.44 -6.31
CA GLY A 116 8.09 12.17 -5.22
C GLY A 116 8.93 12.31 -3.95
N SER A 117 8.31 12.87 -2.90
CA SER A 117 8.86 12.87 -1.54
C SER A 117 8.49 11.60 -0.76
N GLY A 118 7.29 11.05 -0.97
CA GLY A 118 6.87 9.72 -0.53
C GLY A 118 6.95 8.75 -1.71
N ASN A 119 7.79 7.72 -1.59
CA ASN A 119 8.03 6.72 -2.63
C ASN A 119 8.04 5.31 -2.00
N ALA A 120 7.13 5.09 -1.06
CA ALA A 120 7.05 3.88 -0.25
C ALA A 120 6.75 2.64 -1.10
N LEU A 121 5.88 2.76 -2.09
CA LEU A 121 5.58 1.68 -3.02
C LEU A 121 6.81 1.29 -3.85
N ALA A 122 7.50 2.28 -4.44
CA ALA A 122 8.72 2.05 -5.21
C ALA A 122 9.84 1.43 -4.35
N ALA A 123 10.02 1.91 -3.11
CA ALA A 123 10.98 1.35 -2.16
C ALA A 123 10.68 -0.11 -1.81
N SER A 124 9.40 -0.44 -1.62
CA SER A 124 8.96 -1.80 -1.35
C SER A 124 9.25 -2.73 -2.53
N LEU A 125 8.92 -2.31 -3.76
CA LEU A 125 9.20 -3.09 -4.97
C LEU A 125 10.70 -3.31 -5.18
N ASN A 126 11.52 -2.29 -4.93
CA ASN A 126 12.98 -2.40 -4.96
C ASN A 126 13.48 -3.45 -3.97
N HIS A 127 12.96 -3.44 -2.74
CA HIS A 127 13.30 -4.44 -1.74
C HIS A 127 12.89 -5.86 -2.15
N TYR A 128 11.68 -6.06 -2.68
CA TYR A 128 11.22 -7.38 -3.13
C TYR A 128 12.04 -7.95 -4.30
N ALA A 129 12.56 -7.06 -5.14
CA ALA A 129 13.49 -7.39 -6.21
C ALA A 129 14.92 -7.75 -5.72
N GLY A 130 15.17 -7.71 -4.42
CA GLY A 130 16.46 -8.05 -3.82
C GLY A 130 17.52 -6.96 -3.92
N TYR A 131 17.13 -5.72 -4.22
CA TYR A 131 18.05 -4.59 -4.22
C TYR A 131 18.28 -4.05 -2.82
N GLU A 132 19.47 -3.47 -2.63
CA GLU A 132 19.78 -2.65 -1.46
C GLU A 132 18.79 -1.50 -1.28
N GLN A 133 18.57 -1.10 -0.02
CA GLN A 133 17.74 0.04 0.30
C GLN A 133 18.42 1.34 -0.16
N VAL A 134 17.89 1.93 -1.24
CA VAL A 134 18.42 3.14 -1.88
C VAL A 134 17.35 4.22 -2.02
N ALA A 135 17.77 5.46 -2.27
CA ALA A 135 16.87 6.60 -2.46
C ALA A 135 17.27 7.44 -3.68
N ASN A 136 16.43 8.43 -4.02
CA ASN A 136 16.67 9.41 -5.09
C ASN A 136 16.95 8.75 -6.46
N GLU A 137 17.95 9.22 -7.22
CA GLU A 137 18.25 8.72 -8.56
C GLU A 137 18.59 7.23 -8.58
N ALA A 138 19.22 6.69 -7.52
CA ALA A 138 19.54 5.27 -7.43
C ALA A 138 18.26 4.41 -7.36
N LEU A 139 17.27 4.83 -6.56
CA LEU A 139 15.98 4.14 -6.51
C LEU A 139 15.22 4.25 -7.83
N LEU A 140 15.24 5.44 -8.46
CA LEU A 140 14.63 5.65 -9.77
C LEU A 140 15.27 4.75 -10.83
N ASN A 141 16.60 4.61 -10.80
CA ASN A 141 17.33 3.74 -11.71
C ASN A 141 16.93 2.28 -11.52
N ASN A 142 16.91 1.77 -10.29
CA ASN A 142 16.49 0.39 -10.01
C ASN A 142 15.05 0.12 -10.48
N CYS A 143 14.12 1.03 -10.21
CA CYS A 143 12.73 0.88 -10.66
C CYS A 143 12.59 0.94 -12.18
N THR A 144 13.40 1.76 -12.85
CA THR A 144 13.45 1.82 -14.32
C THR A 144 13.99 0.52 -14.90
N LEU A 145 15.03 -0.07 -14.29
CA LEU A 145 15.57 -1.37 -14.71
C LEU A 145 14.53 -2.49 -14.57
N MET A 146 13.74 -2.50 -13.50
CA MET A 146 12.63 -3.45 -13.34
C MET A 146 11.61 -3.32 -14.49
N LEU A 147 11.26 -2.09 -14.90
CA LEU A 147 10.41 -1.83 -16.07
C LEU A 147 11.02 -2.34 -17.36
N CYS A 148 12.32 -2.10 -17.59
CA CYS A 148 13.03 -2.60 -18.77
C CYS A 148 13.04 -4.15 -18.83
N ARG A 149 13.07 -4.82 -17.67
CA ARG A 149 12.99 -6.29 -17.54
C ARG A 149 11.58 -6.84 -17.67
N ARG A 150 10.55 -5.99 -17.60
CA ARG A 150 9.15 -6.28 -17.96
C ARG A 150 8.44 -7.31 -17.10
N ARG A 151 9.03 -7.77 -15.99
CA ARG A 151 8.40 -8.74 -15.11
C ARG A 151 7.23 -8.12 -14.36
N LEU A 152 6.17 -8.90 -14.24
CA LEU A 152 4.94 -8.53 -13.55
C LEU A 152 4.75 -9.47 -12.36
N ALA A 153 4.39 -8.88 -11.22
CA ALA A 153 3.95 -9.61 -10.03
C ALA A 153 2.53 -9.16 -9.67
N PRO A 154 1.67 -10.08 -9.21
CA PRO A 154 0.38 -9.69 -8.67
C PRO A 154 0.56 -8.93 -7.35
N ALA A 155 -0.29 -7.94 -7.11
CA ALA A 155 -0.33 -7.19 -5.85
C ALA A 155 -1.76 -7.10 -5.33
N SER A 156 -1.89 -7.11 -4.00
CA SER A 156 -3.18 -6.95 -3.32
C SER A 156 -3.67 -5.51 -3.38
N LEU A 157 -4.99 -5.31 -3.27
CA LEU A 157 -5.62 -4.00 -3.23
C LEU A 157 -6.47 -3.87 -1.97
N LEU A 158 -6.38 -2.74 -1.26
CA LEU A 158 -7.19 -2.47 -0.08
C LEU A 158 -8.45 -1.70 -0.48
N SER A 159 -9.62 -2.27 -0.21
CA SER A 159 -10.92 -1.59 -0.25
C SER A 159 -11.13 -0.82 1.04
N LEU A 160 -11.54 0.44 0.96
CA LEU A 160 -11.90 1.25 2.12
C LEU A 160 -13.32 1.79 1.96
N GLN A 161 -14.13 1.63 3.00
CA GLN A 161 -15.44 2.24 3.13
C GLN A 161 -15.40 3.29 4.25
N MET A 162 -15.69 4.53 3.89
CA MET A 162 -15.73 5.67 4.81
C MET A 162 -17.14 5.82 5.40
N GLY A 163 -17.24 6.42 6.59
CA GLY A 163 -18.52 6.74 7.25
C GLY A 163 -19.43 7.66 6.43
N SER A 164 -18.90 8.37 5.44
CA SER A 164 -19.70 9.15 4.48
C SER A 164 -20.40 8.29 3.41
N GLY A 165 -20.16 6.98 3.38
CA GLY A 165 -20.55 6.07 2.29
C GLY A 165 -19.59 6.09 1.10
N GLN A 166 -18.55 6.93 1.13
CA GLN A 166 -17.54 6.97 0.07
C GLN A 166 -16.68 5.69 0.12
N ARG A 167 -16.50 5.06 -1.05
CA ARG A 167 -15.54 3.97 -1.25
C ARG A 167 -14.27 4.52 -1.87
N VAL A 168 -13.12 4.11 -1.33
CA VAL A 168 -11.78 4.51 -1.79
C VAL A 168 -10.90 3.27 -1.83
N PHE A 169 -9.95 3.22 -2.75
CA PHE A 169 -8.99 2.12 -2.86
C PHE A 169 -7.60 2.60 -2.44
N SER A 170 -6.86 1.72 -1.78
CA SER A 170 -5.49 1.96 -1.32
C SER A 170 -4.56 0.89 -1.86
N VAL A 171 -3.41 1.33 -2.36
CA VAL A 171 -2.34 0.43 -2.83
C VAL A 171 -1.22 0.27 -1.81
N LEU A 172 -1.17 1.12 -0.79
CA LEU A 172 -0.05 1.19 0.13
C LEU A 172 -0.48 1.16 1.58
N SER A 173 -1.27 2.14 2.03
CA SER A 173 -1.51 2.32 3.46
C SER A 173 -2.75 3.11 3.82
N LEU A 174 -3.23 2.86 5.04
CA LEU A 174 -4.08 3.77 5.79
C LEU A 174 -3.42 4.07 7.13
N ALA A 175 -3.25 5.35 7.48
CA ALA A 175 -2.75 5.77 8.77
C ALA A 175 -3.76 6.65 9.51
N TRP A 176 -3.77 6.52 10.83
CA TRP A 176 -4.50 7.35 11.77
C TRP A 176 -3.62 7.65 12.98
N GLY A 177 -3.80 8.82 13.56
CA GLY A 177 -3.02 9.24 14.71
C GLY A 177 -1.68 9.86 14.31
N PHE A 178 -0.61 9.52 15.03
CA PHE A 178 0.71 10.13 14.89
C PHE A 178 1.22 10.20 13.45
N ILE A 179 1.12 9.11 12.68
CA ILE A 179 1.63 9.06 11.30
C ILE A 179 0.82 9.98 10.38
N ALA A 180 -0.51 9.97 10.50
CA ALA A 180 -1.38 10.85 9.72
C ALA A 180 -1.11 12.33 10.02
N ASP A 181 -0.93 12.68 11.30
CA ASP A 181 -0.51 14.02 11.71
C ASP A 181 0.82 14.43 11.08
N VAL A 182 1.82 13.53 11.03
CA VAL A 182 3.12 13.79 10.37
C VAL A 182 2.93 14.02 8.87
N ASP A 183 2.15 13.19 8.19
CA ASP A 183 1.87 13.37 6.76
C ASP A 183 1.26 14.74 6.48
N ILE A 184 0.20 15.09 7.20
CA ILE A 184 -0.57 16.34 7.02
C ILE A 184 0.29 17.56 7.37
N GLU A 185 0.91 17.56 8.55
CA GLU A 185 1.64 18.73 9.04
C GLU A 185 2.96 18.95 8.29
N SER A 186 3.57 17.88 7.75
CA SER A 186 4.83 17.99 7.00
C SER A 186 4.65 18.50 5.58
N GLU A 187 3.43 18.59 5.04
CA GLU A 187 3.15 19.15 3.71
C GLU A 187 3.65 20.60 3.57
N LYS A 188 3.59 21.40 4.64
CA LYS A 188 4.16 22.78 4.65
C LYS A 188 5.68 22.81 4.41
N PHE A 189 6.35 21.67 4.60
CA PHE A 189 7.79 21.48 4.39
C PHE A 189 8.11 20.67 3.12
N ARG A 190 7.18 20.54 2.16
CA ARG A 190 7.36 19.75 0.93
C ARG A 190 8.63 20.08 0.14
N ARG A 191 9.13 21.33 0.23
CA ARG A 191 10.41 21.78 -0.36
C ARG A 191 11.64 21.01 0.16
N LEU A 192 11.56 20.43 1.35
CA LEU A 192 12.62 19.62 1.95
C LEU A 192 12.69 18.20 1.36
N GLY A 193 11.70 17.79 0.55
CA GLY A 193 11.60 16.43 0.03
C GLY A 193 11.32 15.44 1.17
N LYS A 194 11.96 14.26 1.14
CA LYS A 194 11.76 13.20 2.14
C LYS A 194 12.07 13.62 3.59
N MET A 195 13.00 14.56 3.80
CA MET A 195 13.37 15.06 5.14
C MET A 195 12.19 15.69 5.90
N ARG A 196 11.13 16.09 5.18
CA ARG A 196 9.90 16.62 5.79
C ARG A 196 9.29 15.63 6.80
N PHE A 197 9.40 14.32 6.53
CA PHE A 197 8.83 13.29 7.39
C PHE A 197 9.63 13.17 8.68
N THR A 198 10.97 13.15 8.60
CA THR A 198 11.84 13.17 9.79
C THR A 198 11.57 14.40 10.65
N MET A 199 11.49 15.59 10.05
CA MET A 199 11.19 16.82 10.79
C MET A 199 9.78 16.80 11.39
N GLY A 200 8.77 16.37 10.63
CA GLY A 200 7.40 16.21 11.10
C GLY A 200 7.32 15.26 12.29
N THR A 201 7.99 14.11 12.21
CA THR A 201 8.10 13.15 13.31
C THR A 201 8.73 13.78 14.55
N LEU A 202 9.85 14.49 14.44
CA LEU A 202 10.50 15.12 15.60
C LEU A 202 9.60 16.18 16.25
N LEU A 203 8.93 17.02 15.45
CA LEU A 203 7.96 18.01 15.93
C LEU A 203 6.78 17.32 16.63
N ARG A 204 6.24 16.25 16.04
CA ARG A 204 5.13 15.51 16.64
C ARG A 204 5.54 14.73 17.89
N LEU A 205 6.77 14.24 17.99
CA LEU A 205 7.31 13.61 19.19
C LEU A 205 7.41 14.61 20.34
N ALA A 206 7.86 15.84 20.07
CA ALA A 206 7.94 16.90 21.08
C ALA A 206 6.56 17.23 21.68
N ALA A 207 5.53 17.21 20.84
CA ALA A 207 4.13 17.42 21.23
C ALA A 207 3.31 16.12 21.15
N LEU A 208 3.84 14.99 21.62
CA LEU A 208 3.17 13.69 21.51
C LEU A 208 1.75 13.73 22.09
N ARG A 209 0.77 13.28 21.30
CA ARG A 209 -0.65 13.23 21.67
C ARG A 209 -1.22 11.83 21.53
N VAL A 210 -2.33 11.60 22.24
CA VAL A 210 -3.10 10.37 22.22
C VAL A 210 -4.42 10.62 21.51
N TYR A 211 -4.89 9.62 20.79
CA TYR A 211 -6.06 9.65 19.94
C TYR A 211 -7.05 8.61 20.45
N ARG A 212 -8.28 9.05 20.70
CA ARG A 212 -9.35 8.18 21.18
C ARG A 212 -10.07 7.55 20.01
N GLY A 213 -10.24 6.24 20.03
CA GLY A 213 -10.89 5.50 18.97
C GLY A 213 -11.20 4.06 19.39
N GLN A 214 -11.96 3.36 18.56
CA GLN A 214 -12.17 1.93 18.66
C GLN A 214 -11.57 1.25 17.44
N LEU A 215 -10.73 0.24 17.66
CA LEU A 215 -10.12 -0.58 16.63
C LEU A 215 -10.65 -2.01 16.74
N ALA A 216 -11.09 -2.57 15.62
CA ALA A 216 -11.40 -3.98 15.48
C ALA A 216 -10.77 -4.52 14.20
N TYR A 217 -10.40 -5.80 14.19
CA TYR A 217 -9.80 -6.43 13.02
C TYR A 217 -10.11 -7.92 12.93
N LEU A 218 -9.96 -8.46 11.73
CA LEU A 218 -10.04 -9.88 11.44
C LEU A 218 -8.63 -10.43 11.16
N PRO A 219 -8.04 -11.20 12.09
CA PRO A 219 -6.73 -11.81 11.90
C PRO A 219 -6.69 -12.70 10.65
N ALA A 220 -5.56 -12.74 9.96
CA ALA A 220 -5.39 -13.50 8.72
C ALA A 220 -5.69 -15.00 8.89
N GLU A 221 -5.27 -15.59 10.01
CA GLU A 221 -5.52 -17.00 10.34
C GLU A 221 -7.01 -17.34 10.42
N ARG A 222 -7.82 -16.41 10.97
CA ARG A 222 -9.27 -16.59 11.07
C ARG A 222 -9.96 -16.30 9.75
N GLY A 223 -9.52 -15.28 9.02
CA GLY A 223 -10.09 -14.90 7.73
C GLY A 223 -10.03 -16.01 6.68
N ALA A 224 -8.92 -16.76 6.65
CA ALA A 224 -8.77 -17.92 5.76
C ALA A 224 -9.81 -19.03 6.01
N SER A 225 -10.32 -19.14 7.24
CA SER A 225 -11.31 -20.14 7.65
C SER A 225 -12.78 -19.72 7.43
N THR A 226 -13.04 -18.43 7.16
CA THR A 226 -14.39 -17.85 7.16
C THR A 226 -14.83 -17.29 5.80
N LEU A 227 -14.23 -17.76 4.69
CA LEU A 227 -14.75 -17.44 3.36
C LEU A 227 -16.27 -17.74 3.29
N PRO A 228 -17.10 -16.82 2.77
CA PRO A 228 -18.54 -16.97 2.83
C PRO A 228 -18.96 -18.22 2.06
N SER A 229 -19.58 -19.15 2.78
CA SER A 229 -20.21 -20.37 2.28
C SER A 229 -21.59 -20.11 1.65
N SER A 230 -22.05 -18.86 1.60
CA SER A 230 -23.34 -18.50 1.01
C SER A 230 -23.24 -18.37 -0.52
N PRO A 231 -24.01 -19.17 -1.29
CA PRO A 231 -24.02 -19.11 -2.75
C PRO A 231 -24.56 -17.79 -3.32
N GLU A 232 -25.30 -16.99 -2.56
CA GLU A 232 -25.80 -15.67 -2.99
C GLU A 232 -24.69 -14.61 -2.98
N LEU A 233 -23.92 -14.53 -1.89
CA LEU A 233 -22.70 -13.69 -1.81
C LEU A 233 -21.63 -14.14 -2.82
N ALA A 234 -21.55 -15.43 -3.12
CA ALA A 234 -20.67 -15.94 -4.16
C ALA A 234 -21.14 -15.52 -5.58
N ARG A 235 -22.45 -15.41 -5.82
CA ARG A 235 -23.02 -14.92 -7.10
C ARG A 235 -22.93 -13.40 -7.24
N GLU A 236 -23.05 -12.65 -6.15
CA GLU A 236 -22.81 -11.19 -6.15
C GLU A 236 -21.31 -10.86 -6.25
N ALA A 237 -20.44 -11.63 -5.59
CA ALA A 237 -18.99 -11.55 -5.76
C ALA A 237 -18.55 -11.94 -7.20
N GLN A 238 -19.35 -12.75 -7.89
CA GLN A 238 -19.16 -13.05 -9.31
C GLN A 238 -19.50 -11.86 -10.25
N GLN A 239 -20.21 -10.83 -9.76
CA GLN A 239 -20.64 -9.67 -10.55
C GLN A 239 -20.01 -8.34 -10.08
N GLY A 240 -19.37 -8.27 -8.90
CA GLY A 240 -18.81 -7.03 -8.37
C GLY A 240 -17.65 -7.19 -7.36
N PHE A 241 -16.90 -6.10 -7.13
CA PHE A 241 -15.88 -6.00 -6.08
C PHE A 241 -16.57 -5.96 -4.70
N VAL A 242 -16.90 -7.13 -4.12
CA VAL A 242 -17.66 -7.25 -2.86
C VAL A 242 -16.75 -7.42 -1.66
N ASP A 243 -16.90 -6.57 -0.65
CA ASP A 243 -16.17 -6.67 0.62
C ASP A 243 -16.88 -7.66 1.57
N ALA A 244 -16.74 -8.96 1.30
CA ALA A 244 -17.53 -10.00 1.96
C ALA A 244 -17.28 -10.17 3.47
N HIS A 245 -16.18 -9.64 4.00
CA HIS A 245 -15.90 -9.62 5.45
C HIS A 245 -16.48 -8.39 6.15
N LEU A 246 -16.96 -7.39 5.41
CA LEU A 246 -17.43 -6.13 5.96
C LEU A 246 -18.96 -6.13 6.10
N VAL A 247 -19.44 -5.77 7.27
CA VAL A 247 -20.84 -5.38 7.51
C VAL A 247 -20.99 -3.86 7.47
N PRO A 248 -22.19 -3.29 7.33
CA PRO A 248 -22.40 -1.85 7.40
C PRO A 248 -21.79 -1.24 8.68
N LEU A 249 -21.36 0.03 8.60
CA LEU A 249 -20.65 0.71 9.69
C LEU A 249 -21.54 0.93 10.94
N GLU A 250 -22.86 0.94 10.75
CA GLU A 250 -23.88 1.10 11.78
C GLU A 250 -24.11 -0.19 12.58
N GLN A 251 -23.74 -1.35 12.02
CA GLN A 251 -23.86 -2.65 12.66
C GLN A 251 -22.60 -2.96 13.48
N PRO A 252 -22.69 -3.71 14.58
CA PRO A 252 -21.51 -4.18 15.29
C PRO A 252 -20.65 -5.07 14.38
N VAL A 253 -19.33 -5.06 14.58
CA VAL A 253 -18.44 -5.99 13.86
C VAL A 253 -18.81 -7.44 14.17
N PRO A 254 -18.60 -8.39 13.24
CA PRO A 254 -18.92 -9.79 13.48
C PRO A 254 -18.23 -10.35 14.73
N ALA A 255 -18.90 -11.24 15.46
CA ALA A 255 -18.40 -11.78 16.74
C ALA A 255 -17.05 -12.52 16.65
N HIS A 256 -16.65 -12.98 15.46
CA HIS A 256 -15.37 -13.65 15.24
C HIS A 256 -14.18 -12.68 15.05
N TRP A 257 -14.45 -11.38 14.91
CA TRP A 257 -13.43 -10.33 14.86
C TRP A 257 -12.83 -10.09 16.25
N THR A 258 -11.60 -9.62 16.28
CA THR A 258 -10.94 -9.15 17.50
C THR A 258 -11.24 -7.67 17.69
N VAL A 259 -11.88 -7.32 18.81
CA VAL A 259 -12.08 -5.92 19.22
C VAL A 259 -10.98 -5.56 20.21
N VAL A 260 -10.19 -4.54 19.90
CA VAL A 260 -9.13 -4.06 20.79
C VAL A 260 -9.77 -3.41 22.01
N PRO A 261 -9.44 -3.85 23.25
CA PRO A 261 -10.04 -3.32 24.46
C PRO A 261 -9.57 -1.89 24.76
N GLU A 262 -8.31 -1.56 24.41
CA GLU A 262 -7.79 -0.22 24.52
C GLU A 262 -8.46 0.74 23.53
N GLN A 263 -8.72 1.96 23.99
CA GLN A 263 -9.36 3.01 23.19
C GLN A 263 -8.49 4.24 22.99
N ASP A 264 -7.31 4.26 23.62
CA ASP A 264 -6.36 5.35 23.59
C ASP A 264 -5.10 4.88 22.82
N PHE A 265 -4.89 5.46 21.63
CA PHE A 265 -3.80 5.09 20.71
C PHE A 265 -2.86 6.27 20.48
N VAL A 266 -1.58 5.99 20.22
CA VAL A 266 -0.66 6.95 19.63
C VAL A 266 -0.80 6.94 18.10
N LEU A 267 -0.94 5.75 17.51
CA LEU A 267 -1.18 5.56 16.08
C LEU A 267 -1.86 4.23 15.80
N VAL A 268 -2.52 4.18 14.65
CA VAL A 268 -2.94 2.95 13.97
C VAL A 268 -2.48 3.07 12.51
N LEU A 269 -1.85 2.02 11.99
CA LEU A 269 -1.28 1.97 10.65
C LEU A 269 -1.62 0.63 10.02
N VAL A 270 -2.29 0.68 8.88
CA VAL A 270 -2.50 -0.45 7.97
C VAL A 270 -1.52 -0.30 6.81
N MET A 271 -0.72 -1.33 6.54
CA MET A 271 0.29 -1.35 5.47
C MET A 271 0.11 -2.57 4.58
N MET A 272 0.10 -2.34 3.26
CA MET A 272 0.10 -3.37 2.23
C MET A 272 1.52 -3.85 1.87
N HIS A 273 2.53 -3.02 2.16
CA HIS A 273 3.90 -3.23 1.71
C HIS A 273 4.93 -2.99 2.82
N SER A 274 6.19 -3.34 2.52
CA SER A 274 7.31 -3.36 3.47
C SER A 274 7.76 -1.98 3.95
N HIS A 275 7.69 -0.97 3.08
CA HIS A 275 8.24 0.35 3.35
C HIS A 275 7.15 1.41 3.52
N LEU A 276 7.35 2.35 4.44
CA LEU A 276 6.57 3.59 4.59
C LEU A 276 7.26 4.77 3.86
N GLY A 277 8.43 4.55 3.31
CA GLY A 277 9.23 5.49 2.53
C GLY A 277 10.57 4.85 2.16
N SER A 278 11.37 5.50 1.30
CA SER A 278 12.65 4.93 0.82
C SER A 278 13.66 4.59 1.92
N GLU A 279 13.51 5.20 3.10
CA GLU A 279 14.39 4.99 4.26
C GLU A 279 13.59 4.57 5.51
N MET A 280 12.39 3.99 5.32
CA MET A 280 11.54 3.55 6.43
C MET A 280 11.02 2.15 6.16
N PHE A 281 11.78 1.13 6.60
CA PHE A 281 11.41 -0.28 6.50
C PHE A 281 10.53 -0.65 7.71
N VAL A 282 9.21 -0.46 7.55
CA VAL A 282 8.22 -0.55 8.62
C VAL A 282 7.69 -1.97 8.85
N ALA A 283 7.73 -2.81 7.82
CA ALA A 283 7.28 -4.19 7.90
C ALA A 283 8.41 -5.15 7.50
N PRO A 284 9.35 -5.44 8.41
CA PRO A 284 10.53 -6.29 8.18
C PRO A 284 10.25 -7.79 8.24
N MET A 285 9.06 -8.17 8.71
CA MET A 285 8.57 -9.53 8.66
C MET A 285 8.28 -9.96 7.22
N ASP A 286 8.17 -11.26 6.99
CA ASP A 286 7.80 -11.80 5.67
C ASP A 286 6.52 -11.14 5.14
N LEU A 287 6.46 -10.99 3.81
CA LEU A 287 5.28 -10.45 3.15
C LEU A 287 4.06 -11.27 3.58
N PRO A 288 2.93 -10.64 3.95
CA PRO A 288 1.75 -11.38 4.33
C PRO A 288 1.35 -12.30 3.17
N ALA A 289 0.78 -13.45 3.50
CA ALA A 289 0.19 -14.34 2.48
C ALA A 289 -0.75 -13.53 1.57
N ALA A 290 -0.90 -13.95 0.31
CA ALA A 290 -1.79 -13.27 -0.63
C ALA A 290 -3.18 -13.07 0.01
N GLY A 291 -3.60 -11.81 0.12
CA GLY A 291 -4.87 -11.46 0.78
C GLY A 291 -4.77 -11.18 2.27
N ALA A 292 -3.58 -10.84 2.78
CA ALA A 292 -3.39 -10.24 4.10
C ALA A 292 -2.64 -8.90 4.00
N MET A 293 -2.76 -8.09 5.05
CA MET A 293 -2.09 -6.81 5.22
C MET A 293 -1.54 -6.69 6.64
N HIS A 294 -0.56 -5.82 6.84
CA HIS A 294 0.03 -5.56 8.15
C HIS A 294 -0.81 -4.52 8.90
N LEU A 295 -1.23 -4.86 10.13
CA LEU A 295 -1.81 -3.90 11.07
C LEU A 295 -0.82 -3.63 12.19
N PHE A 296 -0.45 -2.36 12.36
CA PHE A 296 0.32 -1.87 13.49
C PHE A 296 -0.53 -0.90 14.29
N TYR A 297 -0.44 -0.98 15.61
CA TYR A 297 -0.93 0.10 16.47
C TYR A 297 -0.03 0.28 17.67
N VAL A 298 0.07 1.52 18.14
CA VAL A 298 0.80 1.84 19.36
C VAL A 298 -0.20 2.30 20.40
N ARG A 299 -0.26 1.57 21.52
CA ARG A 299 -1.11 1.92 22.67
C ARG A 299 -0.60 3.18 23.36
N ALA A 300 -1.51 3.92 23.98
CA ALA A 300 -1.12 5.01 24.87
C ALA A 300 -0.20 4.51 26.01
N GLY A 301 0.67 5.40 26.51
CA GLY A 301 1.67 5.07 27.53
C GLY A 301 3.09 4.92 26.99
N ALA A 302 3.28 4.78 25.67
CA ALA A 302 4.60 4.80 25.05
C ALA A 302 5.30 6.15 25.31
N SER A 303 6.51 6.11 25.88
CA SER A 303 7.29 7.32 26.14
C SER A 303 7.81 7.93 24.82
N ARG A 304 8.06 9.25 24.82
CA ARG A 304 8.67 9.93 23.67
C ARG A 304 10.01 9.32 23.28
N ALA A 305 10.81 8.89 24.26
CA ALA A 305 12.09 8.23 24.04
C ALA A 305 11.91 6.86 23.37
N MET A 306 10.89 6.08 23.78
CA MET A 306 10.57 4.81 23.13
C MET A 306 10.10 5.04 21.69
N MET A 307 9.20 6.00 21.46
CA MET A 307 8.73 6.34 20.11
C MET A 307 9.88 6.80 19.20
N LEU A 308 10.82 7.60 19.72
CA LEU A 308 12.01 8.01 18.98
C LEU A 308 12.91 6.81 18.66
N ARG A 309 13.12 5.89 19.61
CA ARG A 309 13.91 4.67 19.40
C ARG A 309 13.28 3.80 18.30
N LEU A 310 11.96 3.60 18.33
CA LEU A 310 11.24 2.87 17.28
C LEU A 310 11.44 3.54 15.91
N PHE A 311 11.23 4.85 15.83
CA PHE A 311 11.39 5.60 14.58
C PHE A 311 12.81 5.49 13.99
N LEU A 312 13.85 5.64 14.81
CA LEU A 312 15.23 5.50 14.35
C LEU A 312 15.56 4.06 13.92
N ALA A 313 15.00 3.06 14.61
CA ALA A 313 15.20 1.67 14.28
C ALA A 313 14.45 1.22 13.00
N MET A 314 13.41 1.95 12.58
CA MET A 314 12.66 1.67 11.33
C MET A 314 13.51 1.86 10.08
N GLU A 315 14.56 2.68 10.11
CA GLU A 315 15.45 2.86 8.93
C GLU A 315 16.04 1.53 8.45
N LYS A 316 16.33 0.62 9.38
CA LYS A 316 16.90 -0.71 9.12
C LYS A 316 15.95 -1.86 9.45
N GLY A 317 14.67 -1.58 9.68
CA GLY A 317 13.69 -2.61 10.04
C GLY A 317 13.91 -3.28 11.39
N ARG A 318 14.61 -2.65 12.34
CA ARG A 318 14.93 -3.24 13.67
C ARG A 318 14.02 -2.79 14.80
N HIS A 319 12.97 -2.03 14.50
CA HIS A 319 12.06 -1.50 15.50
C HIS A 319 11.24 -2.59 16.21
N MET A 320 11.05 -3.74 15.57
CA MET A 320 10.42 -4.92 16.19
C MET A 320 11.32 -5.58 17.25
N GLU A 321 12.65 -5.36 17.20
CA GLU A 321 13.63 -5.85 18.19
C GLU A 321 13.73 -4.93 19.43
N CYS A 322 12.99 -3.82 19.45
CA CYS A 322 13.06 -2.85 20.56
C CYS A 322 12.26 -3.28 21.80
N ASP A 323 11.62 -4.45 21.78
CA ASP A 323 10.78 -5.01 22.86
C ASP A 323 9.80 -3.98 23.44
N CYS A 324 9.18 -3.17 22.56
CA CYS A 324 8.23 -2.16 22.99
C CYS A 324 6.88 -2.81 23.30
N PRO A 325 6.43 -2.87 24.57
CA PRO A 325 5.15 -3.51 24.90
C PRO A 325 3.96 -2.74 24.33
N TYR A 326 4.12 -1.47 23.96
CA TYR A 326 3.04 -0.64 23.43
C TYR A 326 2.79 -0.85 21.94
N LEU A 327 3.81 -1.29 21.19
CA LEU A 327 3.70 -1.58 19.76
C LEU A 327 3.12 -2.97 19.58
N VAL A 328 1.98 -3.05 18.88
CA VAL A 328 1.36 -4.31 18.50
C VAL A 328 1.38 -4.43 16.99
N TYR A 329 1.67 -5.63 16.50
CA TYR A 329 1.64 -6.02 15.11
C TYR A 329 0.73 -7.23 14.95
N GLU A 330 -0.15 -7.22 13.95
CA GLU A 330 -1.00 -8.34 13.59
C GLU A 330 -1.20 -8.41 12.06
N PRO A 331 -1.02 -9.58 11.41
CA PRO A 331 -1.47 -9.78 10.04
C PRO A 331 -2.99 -9.93 9.99
N VAL A 332 -3.67 -9.10 9.17
CA VAL A 332 -5.13 -9.04 9.12
C VAL A 332 -5.65 -9.09 7.69
N VAL A 333 -6.91 -9.51 7.49
CA VAL A 333 -7.60 -9.41 6.18
C VAL A 333 -8.62 -8.27 6.13
N ALA A 334 -9.08 -7.81 7.30
CA ALA A 334 -10.02 -6.72 7.40
C ALA A 334 -9.86 -5.96 8.72
N PHE A 335 -10.28 -4.70 8.74
CA PHE A 335 -10.27 -3.87 9.95
C PHE A 335 -11.43 -2.87 9.94
N ARG A 336 -11.73 -2.34 11.12
CA ARG A 336 -12.62 -1.20 11.34
C ARG A 336 -12.00 -0.29 12.40
N LEU A 337 -11.95 1.00 12.10
CA LEU A 337 -11.41 2.04 12.96
C LEU A 337 -12.41 3.20 13.09
N GLN A 338 -12.79 3.50 14.32
CA GLN A 338 -13.79 4.51 14.65
C GLN A 338 -13.21 5.51 15.65
N PRO A 339 -12.71 6.67 15.17
CA PRO A 339 -12.32 7.79 16.04
C PRO A 339 -13.46 8.19 16.99
N LYS A 340 -13.14 8.51 18.24
CA LYS A 340 -14.09 9.05 19.21
C LYS A 340 -13.99 10.58 19.27
N GLY A 341 -15.13 11.23 19.45
CA GLY A 341 -15.21 12.70 19.57
C GLY A 341 -15.40 13.43 18.24
N GLY A 342 -15.83 12.74 17.18
CA GLY A 342 -16.15 13.31 15.88
C GLY A 342 -15.31 12.71 14.76
N LYS A 343 -15.07 13.50 13.70
CA LYS A 343 -14.30 13.07 12.53
C LYS A 343 -12.82 12.94 12.87
N GLY A 344 -12.23 11.80 12.54
CA GLY A 344 -10.79 11.60 12.52
C GLY A 344 -10.17 12.07 11.20
N MET A 345 -8.89 12.46 11.28
CA MET A 345 -8.06 12.70 10.11
C MET A 345 -7.25 11.44 9.83
N PHE A 346 -7.39 10.91 8.62
CA PHE A 346 -6.68 9.76 8.11
C PHE A 346 -5.78 10.19 6.96
N THR A 347 -4.71 9.44 6.72
CA THR A 347 -4.01 9.46 5.43
C THR A 347 -4.15 8.12 4.74
N VAL A 348 -4.53 8.14 3.46
CA VAL A 348 -4.66 6.96 2.61
C VAL A 348 -3.65 7.11 1.48
N ASP A 349 -2.65 6.24 1.42
CA ASP A 349 -1.50 6.35 0.51
C ASP A 349 -0.83 7.75 0.58
N GLY A 350 -0.87 8.38 1.77
CA GLY A 350 -0.37 9.74 2.03
C GLY A 350 -1.37 10.88 1.76
N GLU A 351 -2.56 10.59 1.22
CA GLU A 351 -3.59 11.59 0.93
C GLU A 351 -4.56 11.78 2.11
N LEU A 352 -4.79 13.04 2.50
CA LEU A 352 -5.72 13.38 3.59
C LEU A 352 -7.16 12.96 3.27
N MET A 353 -7.75 12.19 4.18
CA MET A 353 -9.16 11.83 4.24
C MET A 353 -9.72 12.18 5.63
N VAL A 354 -10.97 12.67 5.68
CA VAL A 354 -11.63 13.03 6.94
C VAL A 354 -12.92 12.22 7.05
N SER A 355 -13.04 11.41 8.11
CA SER A 355 -14.18 10.50 8.28
C SER A 355 -14.48 10.22 9.75
N GLU A 356 -15.73 9.88 10.06
CA GLU A 356 -16.18 9.46 11.40
C GLU A 356 -15.81 8.00 11.69
N ALA A 357 -15.69 7.20 10.65
CA ALA A 357 -15.30 5.80 10.71
C ALA A 357 -14.69 5.38 9.39
N VAL A 358 -13.82 4.37 9.43
CA VAL A 358 -13.32 3.70 8.23
C VAL A 358 -13.26 2.21 8.50
N GLN A 359 -13.63 1.42 7.51
CA GLN A 359 -13.38 -0.02 7.51
C GLN A 359 -12.79 -0.43 6.18
N GLY A 360 -12.03 -1.52 6.17
CA GLY A 360 -11.42 -1.99 4.94
C GLY A 360 -11.15 -3.47 4.93
N GLN A 361 -11.07 -4.00 3.70
CA GLN A 361 -10.77 -5.39 3.40
C GLN A 361 -9.72 -5.44 2.28
N VAL A 362 -8.75 -6.32 2.45
CA VAL A 362 -7.77 -6.60 1.40
C VAL A 362 -8.32 -7.59 0.39
N HIS A 363 -8.05 -7.33 -0.88
CA HIS A 363 -8.36 -8.20 -2.01
C HIS A 363 -7.06 -8.74 -2.59
N PRO A 364 -6.84 -10.07 -2.58
CA PRO A 364 -5.60 -10.68 -3.07
C PRO A 364 -5.45 -10.52 -4.58
N ASN A 365 -4.20 -10.26 -5.03
CA ASN A 365 -3.78 -10.39 -6.43
C ASN A 365 -4.68 -9.63 -7.43
N TYR A 366 -5.10 -8.43 -7.05
CA TYR A 366 -6.07 -7.62 -7.79
C TYR A 366 -5.42 -6.68 -8.81
N LEU A 367 -4.14 -6.36 -8.60
CA LEU A 367 -3.32 -5.49 -9.45
C LEU A 367 -2.19 -6.29 -10.08
N TRP A 368 -1.69 -5.82 -11.22
CA TRP A 368 -0.39 -6.24 -11.77
C TRP A 368 0.60 -5.10 -11.62
N MET A 369 1.71 -5.36 -10.93
CA MET A 369 2.78 -4.39 -10.74
C MET A 369 4.02 -4.86 -11.49
N VAL A 370 4.70 -3.94 -12.18
CA VAL A 370 6.06 -4.16 -12.65
C VAL A 370 6.96 -4.37 -11.44
N SER A 371 7.47 -5.59 -11.30
CA SER A 371 8.26 -6.02 -10.15
C SER A 371 9.01 -7.29 -10.50
N GLU A 372 10.11 -7.52 -9.81
CA GLU A 372 10.80 -8.79 -9.84
C GLU A 372 10.43 -9.55 -8.59
N SER A 373 9.76 -10.69 -8.75
CA SER A 373 9.75 -11.68 -7.67
C SER A 373 11.18 -12.23 -7.60
N SER A 374 11.92 -11.89 -6.54
CA SER A 374 12.80 -12.90 -5.99
C SER A 374 11.89 -14.09 -5.68
N SER A 375 12.25 -15.29 -6.12
CA SER A 375 11.55 -16.51 -5.73
C SER A 375 11.17 -16.43 -4.25
N LEU A 376 9.91 -16.71 -3.91
CA LEU A 376 9.52 -17.05 -2.53
C LEU A 376 10.66 -17.90 -1.94
N PRO A 377 11.31 -17.50 -0.83
CA PRO A 377 12.30 -18.38 -0.23
C PRO A 377 11.61 -19.70 0.05
N GLU A 378 12.19 -20.81 -0.43
CA GLU A 378 11.68 -22.14 -0.11
C GLU A 378 11.46 -22.20 1.41
N PRO A 379 10.32 -22.75 1.88
CA PRO A 379 10.07 -22.85 3.30
C PRO A 379 11.25 -23.60 3.93
N ARG A 380 11.99 -22.91 4.82
CA ARG A 380 13.09 -23.53 5.55
C ARG A 380 12.54 -24.82 6.19
N PRO A 381 13.23 -25.97 6.05
CA PRO A 381 12.78 -27.20 6.68
C PRO A 381 12.57 -26.93 8.17
N ARG A 382 11.36 -27.24 8.66
CA ARG A 382 11.04 -27.13 10.08
C ARG A 382 12.11 -27.89 10.87
N PRO A 383 12.64 -27.33 11.97
CA PRO A 383 13.54 -28.08 12.83
C PRO A 383 12.84 -29.39 13.25
N PRO A 384 13.56 -30.52 13.27
CA PRO A 384 12.96 -31.80 13.63
C PRO A 384 12.29 -31.69 15.00
N ARG A 385 11.01 -32.08 15.07
CA ARG A 385 10.29 -32.22 16.34
C ARG A 385 11.13 -33.13 17.23
N GLN A 386 11.58 -32.61 18.37
CA GLN A 386 12.12 -33.44 19.43
C GLN A 386 11.02 -34.42 19.84
N GLN A 387 11.25 -35.71 19.59
CA GLN A 387 10.41 -36.76 20.14
C GLN A 387 10.61 -36.76 21.66
N PRO A 388 9.53 -36.88 22.46
CA PRO A 388 9.68 -37.13 23.89
C PRO A 388 10.39 -38.48 24.09
N PRO A 389 11.22 -38.62 25.15
CA PRO A 389 11.93 -39.86 25.40
C PRO A 389 10.93 -41.00 25.67
N PRO A 390 11.26 -42.24 25.26
CA PRO A 390 10.41 -43.40 25.51
C PRO A 390 10.29 -43.69 27.02
N PRO A 391 9.21 -44.40 27.43
CA PRO A 391 8.83 -44.58 28.83
C PRO A 391 9.85 -45.33 29.68
#